data_AF-A0ABD4RQT3-F1
#
_entry.id   AF-A0ABD4RQT3-F1
#
_cell.length_a   1.000
_cell.length_b   1.000
_cell.length_c   1.000
_cell.angle_alpha   90.00
_cell.angle_beta   90.00
_cell.angle_gamma   90.00
#
_symmetry.space_group_name_H-M   'P 1'
#
loop_
_entity.id
_entity.type
_entity.pdbx_description
1 polymer ?
#
loop_
_entity_poly.entity_id
_entity_poly.type
_entity_poly.pdbx_seq_one_letter_code
_entity_poly.pdbx_strand_id
1 'polypeptide(L)'
;MKPNILLMISHDSGRKFSNYGYNVETPCINKLAQEGIQFDNYFCAAPQCSPSRGSILTGLYPHNNGLMGLAHLGFCIDSKHTTLPMELQKNGYETTLIGLSHETIDEAPPIKDRVFSSTYDLGYDNFISVPGDRAPKVAKEAVKFLEEYKENQEKPFYLNIGFFETHRDFDEYKPYADKLDEVEVFKFLPDTEDVRKDIALYNGSAKVLDEAIGKIYNKLQETGLDKNTIVILTTDHGVAFPGAKGMLKEAGLETALIILLPNSSQKNVKKEALLCNVDLLPTILDLIEAEIPKNIDGESFANLLKTNEDIGRDSFFTEMTWHDQYRPMRGIRTNEYSYVKNFEDGPKIYITVDSHLSLSGKAVRDKFYVPNDKEELYDLRKDPLEENNLINDLDYQDIAEELRKKVDNWMLETNDPLLKGPVKGTGSSRWKTEIEEGRAYPGRDEYYRLLSDK
;
A
#
# COMPACT_ATOMS: atom_id res chain seq x y z
N MET A 1 -7.30 3.71 31.35
CA MET A 1 -8.32 3.40 30.33
C MET A 1 -7.54 3.02 29.08
N LYS A 2 -7.95 1.98 28.33
CA LYS A 2 -7.29 1.68 27.05
C LYS A 2 -7.58 2.84 26.07
N PRO A 3 -6.60 3.26 25.25
CA PRO A 3 -6.85 4.27 24.24
C PRO A 3 -7.80 3.73 23.17
N ASN A 4 -8.56 4.60 22.53
CA ASN A 4 -9.20 4.28 21.25
C ASN A 4 -8.15 4.22 20.14
N ILE A 5 -8.50 3.61 19.01
CA ILE A 5 -7.62 3.54 17.83
C ILE A 5 -8.43 4.00 16.62
N LEU A 6 -7.92 5.01 15.92
CA LEU A 6 -8.43 5.48 14.63
C LEU A 6 -7.37 5.18 13.56
N LEU A 7 -7.67 4.23 12.67
CA LEU A 7 -6.87 3.95 11.48
C LEU A 7 -7.56 4.54 10.26
N MET A 8 -6.87 5.43 9.56
CA MET A 8 -7.27 5.99 8.28
C MET A 8 -6.33 5.47 7.20
N ILE A 9 -6.88 4.86 6.15
CA ILE A 9 -6.11 4.30 5.05
C ILE A 9 -6.63 4.76 3.69
N SER A 10 -5.77 5.37 2.89
CA SER A 10 -6.06 5.72 1.49
C SER A 10 -5.66 4.60 0.53
N HIS A 11 -6.15 4.69 -0.70
CA HIS A 11 -5.89 3.72 -1.77
C HIS A 11 -4.97 4.35 -2.83
N ASP A 12 -3.91 3.67 -3.27
CA ASP A 12 -3.06 4.12 -4.39
C ASP A 12 -2.41 5.51 -4.21
N SER A 13 -2.01 5.90 -2.99
CA SER A 13 -1.46 7.25 -2.74
C SER A 13 0.07 7.29 -2.53
N GLY A 14 0.67 6.18 -2.08
CA GLY A 14 2.06 6.13 -1.64
C GLY A 14 2.42 7.26 -0.67
N ARG A 15 3.53 7.96 -0.95
CA ARG A 15 3.95 9.16 -0.20
C ARG A 15 3.60 10.49 -0.90
N LYS A 16 2.70 10.53 -1.89
CA LYS A 16 2.49 11.74 -2.72
C LYS A 16 1.64 12.81 -2.02
N PHE A 17 2.16 13.33 -0.90
CA PHE A 17 1.60 14.42 -0.12
C PHE A 17 2.67 15.49 0.14
N SER A 18 2.26 16.71 0.45
CA SER A 18 3.21 17.84 0.59
C SER A 18 4.20 17.73 1.75
N ASN A 19 3.82 17.09 2.87
CA ASN A 19 4.74 16.80 3.99
C ASN A 19 5.88 15.81 3.63
N TYR A 20 5.75 15.07 2.52
CA TYR A 20 6.78 14.22 1.93
C TYR A 20 7.50 14.88 0.73
N GLY A 21 7.25 16.17 0.49
CA GLY A 21 7.97 16.97 -0.51
C GLY A 21 7.36 16.99 -1.91
N TYR A 22 6.12 16.51 -2.10
CA TYR A 22 5.42 16.58 -3.38
C TYR A 22 4.60 17.85 -3.53
N ASN A 23 4.57 18.43 -4.73
CA ASN A 23 3.74 19.61 -5.01
C ASN A 23 2.24 19.27 -5.15
N VAL A 24 1.55 19.10 -4.02
CA VAL A 24 0.10 18.89 -3.92
C VAL A 24 -0.45 19.52 -2.64
N GLU A 25 -1.60 20.19 -2.72
CA GLU A 25 -2.18 20.90 -1.58
C GLU A 25 -2.85 19.93 -0.59
N THR A 26 -2.12 19.52 0.45
CA THR A 26 -2.62 18.61 1.51
C THR A 26 -2.42 19.18 2.92
N PRO A 27 -3.03 20.33 3.25
CA PRO A 27 -2.82 21.00 4.53
C PRO A 27 -3.32 20.21 5.75
N CYS A 28 -4.36 19.39 5.63
CA CYS A 28 -4.89 18.61 6.76
C CYS A 28 -3.95 17.46 7.13
N ILE A 29 -3.41 16.76 6.14
CA ILE A 29 -2.39 15.73 6.34
C ILE A 29 -1.10 16.35 6.89
N ASN A 30 -0.71 17.54 6.41
CA ASN A 30 0.42 18.27 6.97
C ASN A 30 0.20 18.63 8.44
N LYS A 31 -1.03 19.02 8.82
CA LYS A 31 -1.39 19.27 10.22
C LYS A 31 -1.22 18.00 11.07
N LEU A 32 -1.66 16.82 10.59
CA LEU A 32 -1.43 15.55 11.28
C LEU A 32 0.06 15.27 11.47
N ALA A 33 0.88 15.47 10.44
CA ALA A 33 2.33 15.29 10.54
C ALA A 33 2.98 16.25 11.55
N GLN A 34 2.52 17.51 11.61
CA GLN A 34 2.99 18.51 12.57
C GLN A 34 2.57 18.20 14.01
N GLU A 35 1.42 17.55 14.20
CA GLU A 35 0.92 17.17 15.53
C GLU A 35 1.36 15.76 15.96
N GLY A 36 1.98 14.99 15.07
CA GLY A 36 2.38 13.60 15.30
C GLY A 36 3.83 13.29 14.97
N ILE A 37 4.05 12.01 14.66
CA ILE A 37 5.30 11.43 14.24
C ILE A 37 5.13 10.94 12.80
N GLN A 38 5.92 11.48 11.88
CA GLN A 38 5.98 11.07 10.48
C GLN A 38 7.16 10.10 10.27
N PHE A 39 6.93 9.04 9.49
CA PHE A 39 7.97 8.09 9.10
C PHE A 39 8.29 8.25 7.63
N ASP A 40 9.54 8.62 7.33
CA ASP A 40 9.98 8.87 5.96
C ASP A 40 10.41 7.57 5.26
N ASN A 41 10.71 6.49 6.00
CA ASN A 41 11.09 5.18 5.43
C ASN A 41 10.11 4.05 5.78
N TYR A 42 8.83 4.25 5.48
CA TYR A 42 7.78 3.25 5.62
C TYR A 42 7.29 2.72 4.26
N PHE A 43 7.11 1.40 4.17
CA PHE A 43 6.87 0.71 2.90
C PHE A 43 5.87 -0.43 3.03
N CYS A 44 5.18 -0.77 1.95
CA CYS A 44 4.43 -2.02 1.87
C CYS A 44 5.33 -3.18 1.46
N ALA A 45 4.97 -4.40 1.89
CA ALA A 45 5.61 -5.61 1.40
C ALA A 45 5.16 -6.00 -0.03
N ALA A 46 4.03 -5.46 -0.49
CA ALA A 46 3.41 -5.84 -1.75
C ALA A 46 2.73 -4.63 -2.42
N PRO A 47 3.05 -4.31 -3.69
CA PRO A 47 2.55 -3.12 -4.37
C PRO A 47 1.15 -3.34 -4.99
N GLN A 48 0.28 -4.06 -4.27
CA GLN A 48 -1.10 -4.39 -4.65
C GLN A 48 -2.03 -4.14 -3.46
N CYS A 49 -3.25 -3.66 -3.70
CA CYS A 49 -4.15 -3.21 -2.65
C CYS A 49 -4.55 -4.32 -1.65
N SER A 50 -5.13 -5.44 -2.12
CA SER A 50 -5.52 -6.53 -1.21
C SER A 50 -4.32 -7.16 -0.48
N PRO A 51 -3.24 -7.59 -1.16
CA PRO A 51 -2.07 -8.17 -0.51
C PRO A 51 -1.40 -7.24 0.52
N SER A 52 -1.26 -5.95 0.19
CA SER A 52 -0.69 -4.96 1.11
C SER A 52 -1.55 -4.81 2.36
N ARG A 53 -2.86 -4.63 2.19
CA ARG A 53 -3.78 -4.47 3.31
C ARG A 53 -3.89 -5.75 4.14
N GLY A 54 -3.85 -6.92 3.51
CA GLY A 54 -3.72 -8.20 4.21
C GLY A 54 -2.47 -8.26 5.09
N SER A 55 -1.36 -7.71 4.62
CA SER A 55 -0.12 -7.61 5.40
C SER A 55 -0.28 -6.70 6.63
N ILE A 56 -0.95 -5.55 6.48
CA ILE A 56 -1.31 -4.67 7.60
C ILE A 56 -2.21 -5.42 8.60
N LEU A 57 -3.22 -6.12 8.11
CA LEU A 57 -4.21 -6.79 8.96
C LEU A 57 -3.66 -8.03 9.67
N THR A 58 -2.62 -8.68 9.17
CA THR A 58 -2.16 -9.98 9.73
C THR A 58 -0.74 -9.93 10.29
N GLY A 59 0.03 -8.90 9.94
CA GLY A 59 1.46 -8.83 10.22
C GLY A 59 2.27 -9.90 9.49
N LEU A 60 1.74 -10.42 8.38
CA LEU A 60 2.34 -11.50 7.58
C LEU A 60 2.49 -11.07 6.13
N TYR A 61 3.54 -11.54 5.48
CA TYR A 61 3.72 -11.42 4.04
C TYR A 61 2.56 -12.10 3.28
N PRO A 62 2.15 -11.61 2.09
CA PRO A 62 1.06 -12.19 1.31
C PRO A 62 1.09 -13.71 1.10
N HIS A 63 2.25 -14.30 0.81
CA HIS A 63 2.35 -15.75 0.65
C HIS A 63 2.15 -16.54 1.96
N ASN A 64 2.44 -15.91 3.10
CA ASN A 64 2.23 -16.49 4.42
C ASN A 64 0.77 -16.38 4.85
N ASN A 65 0.12 -15.23 4.62
CA ASN A 65 -1.29 -15.05 4.98
C ASN A 65 -2.28 -15.63 3.97
N GLY A 66 -1.86 -15.91 2.72
CA GLY A 66 -2.65 -16.50 1.65
C GLY A 66 -3.20 -15.51 0.61
N LEU A 67 -3.27 -14.22 0.93
CA LEU A 67 -3.82 -13.16 0.06
C LEU A 67 -2.78 -12.72 -0.98
N MET A 68 -2.43 -13.61 -1.91
CA MET A 68 -1.37 -13.42 -2.91
C MET A 68 -1.81 -12.63 -4.16
N GLY A 69 -3.04 -12.11 -4.17
CA GLY A 69 -3.64 -11.34 -5.26
C GLY A 69 -4.86 -10.54 -4.79
N LEU A 70 -5.61 -10.00 -5.75
CA LEU A 70 -6.76 -9.12 -5.46
C LEU A 70 -7.95 -9.91 -4.93
N ALA A 71 -8.60 -9.43 -3.86
CA ALA A 71 -9.73 -10.11 -3.24
C ALA A 71 -10.90 -10.32 -4.20
N HIS A 72 -11.19 -9.32 -5.04
CA HIS A 72 -12.21 -9.41 -6.08
C HIS A 72 -11.87 -10.37 -7.24
N LEU A 73 -10.64 -10.91 -7.29
CA LEU A 73 -10.21 -11.98 -8.19
C LEU A 73 -10.12 -13.35 -7.48
N GLY A 74 -10.73 -13.47 -6.29
CA GLY A 74 -10.87 -14.74 -5.58
C GLY A 74 -9.70 -15.10 -4.66
N PHE A 75 -8.81 -14.15 -4.35
CA PHE A 75 -7.75 -14.36 -3.38
C PHE A 75 -8.23 -14.00 -1.96
N CYS A 76 -7.84 -14.79 -0.97
CA CYS A 76 -8.29 -14.63 0.41
C CYS A 76 -7.13 -14.84 1.38
N ILE A 77 -7.24 -14.25 2.56
CA ILE A 77 -6.49 -14.64 3.76
C ILE A 77 -6.97 -16.04 4.18
N ASP A 78 -6.06 -16.89 4.63
CA ASP A 78 -6.36 -18.21 5.22
C ASP A 78 -6.94 -18.04 6.63
N SER A 79 -8.10 -18.66 6.92
CA SER A 79 -8.81 -18.57 8.21
C SER A 79 -8.03 -19.04 9.43
N LYS A 80 -6.90 -19.75 9.26
CA LYS A 80 -6.02 -20.06 10.39
C LYS A 80 -5.34 -18.82 10.97
N HIS A 81 -5.30 -17.71 10.23
CA HIS A 81 -4.69 -16.46 10.68
C HIS A 81 -5.70 -15.55 11.34
N THR A 82 -5.24 -14.86 12.37
CA THR A 82 -5.99 -13.80 13.03
C THR A 82 -5.69 -12.47 12.37
N THR A 83 -6.69 -11.60 12.33
CA THR A 83 -6.55 -10.24 11.82
C THR A 83 -6.50 -9.22 12.97
N LEU A 84 -6.04 -8.01 12.69
CA LEU A 84 -5.99 -6.91 13.66
C LEU A 84 -7.36 -6.64 14.33
N PRO A 85 -8.49 -6.56 13.60
CA PRO A 85 -9.80 -6.41 14.24
C PRO A 85 -10.12 -7.57 15.20
N MET A 86 -9.85 -8.83 14.83
CA MET A 86 -10.04 -9.97 15.73
C MET A 86 -9.19 -9.85 17.01
N GLU A 87 -7.92 -9.46 16.89
CA GLU A 87 -7.04 -9.28 18.04
C GLU A 87 -7.50 -8.12 18.94
N LEU A 88 -8.04 -7.05 18.36
CA LEU A 88 -8.60 -5.93 19.11
C LEU A 88 -9.92 -6.31 19.81
N GLN A 89 -10.80 -7.08 19.17
CA GLN A 89 -12.01 -7.64 19.79
C GLN A 89 -11.68 -8.48 21.03
N LYS A 90 -10.69 -9.39 20.91
CA LYS A 90 -10.19 -10.20 22.04
C LYS A 90 -9.71 -9.32 23.20
N ASN A 91 -9.24 -8.11 22.89
CA ASN A 91 -8.75 -7.12 23.85
C ASN A 91 -9.82 -6.12 24.33
N GLY A 92 -11.09 -6.37 24.03
CA GLY A 92 -12.24 -5.62 24.54
C GLY A 92 -12.59 -4.36 23.74
N TYR A 93 -12.05 -4.21 22.54
CA TYR A 93 -12.43 -3.12 21.64
C TYR A 93 -13.75 -3.44 20.93
N GLU A 94 -14.53 -2.39 20.66
CA GLU A 94 -15.57 -2.44 19.63
C GLU A 94 -14.94 -2.06 18.28
N THR A 95 -15.09 -2.92 17.29
CA THR A 95 -14.38 -2.80 16.01
C THR A 95 -15.35 -2.39 14.90
N THR A 96 -15.06 -1.28 14.22
CA THR A 96 -15.93 -0.72 13.19
C THR A 96 -15.13 -0.42 11.93
N LEU A 97 -15.66 -0.83 10.78
CA LEU A 97 -15.19 -0.44 9.46
C LEU A 97 -16.15 0.59 8.84
N ILE A 98 -15.62 1.69 8.31
CA ILE A 98 -16.37 2.66 7.49
C ILE A 98 -15.70 2.79 6.12
N GLY A 99 -16.50 2.63 5.06
CA GLY A 99 -16.03 2.78 3.69
C GLY A 99 -15.32 1.52 3.17
N LEU A 100 -14.18 1.73 2.49
CA LEU A 100 -13.53 0.71 1.69
C LEU A 100 -12.85 -0.36 2.56
N SER A 101 -13.12 -1.62 2.23
CA SER A 101 -12.25 -2.76 2.54
C SER A 101 -12.11 -3.62 1.30
N HIS A 102 -10.92 -4.14 1.10
CA HIS A 102 -10.48 -4.90 -0.06
C HIS A 102 -9.76 -6.20 0.34
N GLU A 103 -10.00 -6.67 1.57
CA GLU A 103 -9.44 -7.86 2.18
C GLU A 103 -10.56 -8.86 2.44
N THR A 104 -10.32 -10.15 2.23
CA THR A 104 -11.30 -11.19 2.49
C THR A 104 -10.61 -12.39 3.14
N ILE A 105 -11.31 -13.11 4.01
CA ILE A 105 -10.87 -14.40 4.58
C ILE A 105 -11.78 -15.54 4.06
N ASP A 106 -11.17 -16.69 3.74
CA ASP A 106 -11.78 -17.90 3.16
C ASP A 106 -12.55 -17.78 1.83
N GLU A 107 -13.65 -17.03 1.76
CA GLU A 107 -14.51 -16.96 0.57
C GLU A 107 -14.68 -15.53 0.07
N ALA A 108 -14.20 -15.27 -1.15
CA ALA A 108 -14.40 -14.00 -1.84
C ALA A 108 -15.90 -13.68 -1.95
N PRO A 109 -16.37 -12.51 -1.45
CA PRO A 109 -17.77 -12.16 -1.58
C PRO A 109 -18.15 -12.04 -3.06
N PRO A 110 -19.44 -12.29 -3.41
CA PRO A 110 -19.90 -12.12 -4.78
C PRO A 110 -19.63 -10.68 -5.26
N ILE A 111 -19.18 -10.52 -6.51
CA ILE A 111 -18.81 -9.22 -7.15
C ILE A 111 -19.94 -8.17 -7.12
N LYS A 112 -21.15 -8.59 -6.74
CA LYS A 112 -22.31 -7.71 -6.62
C LYS A 112 -22.03 -6.62 -5.58
N ASP A 113 -22.32 -5.38 -5.95
CA ASP A 113 -22.23 -4.19 -5.09
C ASP A 113 -20.82 -3.66 -4.78
N ARG A 114 -19.76 -4.14 -5.45
CA ARG A 114 -18.35 -3.71 -5.26
C ARG A 114 -17.82 -3.89 -3.82
N VAL A 115 -18.49 -4.71 -3.01
CA VAL A 115 -18.01 -5.08 -1.68
C VAL A 115 -17.12 -6.30 -1.83
N PHE A 116 -15.80 -6.11 -1.71
CA PHE A 116 -14.80 -7.16 -1.87
C PHE A 116 -14.18 -7.57 -0.52
N SER A 117 -14.97 -7.42 0.54
CA SER A 117 -14.59 -7.67 1.91
C SER A 117 -15.55 -8.61 2.61
N SER A 118 -15.01 -9.61 3.33
CA SER A 118 -15.80 -10.46 4.22
C SER A 118 -16.09 -9.83 5.59
N THR A 119 -15.61 -8.60 5.81
CA THR A 119 -15.87 -7.69 6.94
C THR A 119 -16.10 -8.34 8.31
N TYR A 120 -17.26 -8.92 8.60
CA TYR A 120 -17.51 -9.63 9.86
C TYR A 120 -16.54 -10.78 10.09
N ASP A 121 -16.21 -11.55 9.06
CA ASP A 121 -15.22 -12.64 9.17
C ASP A 121 -13.80 -12.10 9.34
N LEU A 122 -13.54 -10.83 9.01
CA LEU A 122 -12.28 -10.15 9.37
C LEU A 122 -12.26 -9.66 10.82
N GLY A 123 -13.32 -9.87 11.60
CA GLY A 123 -13.42 -9.48 13.00
C GLY A 123 -13.88 -8.05 13.24
N TYR A 124 -14.65 -7.44 12.31
CA TYR A 124 -15.35 -6.18 12.58
C TYR A 124 -16.73 -6.46 13.19
N ASP A 125 -17.06 -5.83 14.32
CA ASP A 125 -18.39 -5.88 14.93
C ASP A 125 -19.42 -5.13 14.08
N ASN A 126 -19.01 -4.01 13.49
CA ASN A 126 -19.87 -3.12 12.73
C ASN A 126 -19.26 -2.78 11.36
N PHE A 127 -20.14 -2.67 10.36
CA PHE A 127 -19.79 -2.17 9.02
C PHE A 127 -20.73 -1.07 8.56
N ILE A 128 -20.18 0.11 8.29
CA ILE A 128 -20.92 1.23 7.71
C ILE A 128 -20.54 1.33 6.24
N SER A 129 -21.36 0.70 5.39
CA SER A 129 -21.20 0.75 3.94
C SER A 129 -21.47 2.16 3.41
N VAL A 130 -20.54 2.68 2.61
CA VAL A 130 -20.65 4.02 2.01
C VAL A 130 -20.66 3.87 0.49
N PRO A 131 -21.71 4.31 -0.22
CA PRO A 131 -21.78 4.15 -1.67
C PRO A 131 -20.59 4.79 -2.41
N GLY A 132 -19.76 3.93 -3.00
CA GLY A 132 -18.56 4.27 -3.76
C GLY A 132 -17.33 4.63 -2.91
N ASP A 133 -17.42 4.50 -1.59
CA ASP A 133 -16.33 4.72 -0.62
C ASP A 133 -15.61 6.07 -0.76
N ARG A 134 -16.30 7.06 -1.32
CA ARG A 134 -15.75 8.39 -1.61
C ARG A 134 -15.50 9.16 -0.31
N ALA A 135 -14.31 9.74 -0.20
CA ALA A 135 -13.81 10.35 1.03
C ALA A 135 -14.76 11.37 1.69
N PRO A 136 -15.45 12.27 0.96
CA PRO A 136 -16.40 13.19 1.59
C PRO A 136 -17.58 12.48 2.28
N LYS A 137 -18.06 11.37 1.73
CA LYS A 137 -19.17 10.59 2.29
C LYS A 137 -18.69 9.72 3.45
N VAL A 138 -17.51 9.12 3.31
CA VAL A 138 -16.86 8.36 4.39
C VAL A 138 -16.61 9.25 5.60
N ALA A 139 -16.09 10.47 5.38
CA ALA A 139 -15.88 11.45 6.44
C ALA A 139 -17.19 11.86 7.13
N LYS A 140 -18.29 11.97 6.40
CA LYS A 140 -19.60 12.27 6.99
C LYS A 140 -20.05 11.18 7.97
N GLU A 141 -19.93 9.91 7.59
CA GLU A 141 -20.32 8.80 8.46
C GLU A 141 -19.35 8.64 9.65
N ALA A 142 -18.05 8.87 9.43
CA ALA A 142 -17.07 8.87 10.52
C ALA A 142 -17.30 10.02 11.52
N VAL A 143 -17.64 11.22 11.05
CA VAL A 143 -18.02 12.35 11.92
C VAL A 143 -19.23 11.98 12.77
N LYS A 144 -20.28 11.40 12.15
CA LYS A 144 -21.47 10.95 12.85
C LYS A 144 -21.13 9.89 13.91
N PHE A 145 -20.30 8.90 13.56
CA PHE A 145 -19.83 7.88 14.50
C PHE A 145 -19.15 8.51 15.73
N LEU A 146 -18.25 9.48 15.53
CA LEU A 146 -17.54 10.14 16.64
C LEU A 146 -18.47 10.96 17.54
N GLU A 147 -19.50 11.60 16.96
CA GLU A 147 -20.53 12.32 17.72
C GLU A 147 -21.39 11.36 18.56
N GLU A 148 -21.83 10.25 17.99
CA GLU A 148 -22.62 9.24 18.70
C GLU A 148 -21.81 8.53 19.78
N TYR A 149 -20.56 8.14 19.48
CA TYR A 149 -19.66 7.51 20.44
C TYR A 149 -19.36 8.41 21.64
N LYS A 150 -19.25 9.73 21.42
CA LYS A 150 -19.00 10.69 22.50
C LYS A 150 -20.06 10.61 23.61
N GLU A 151 -21.32 10.40 23.22
CA GLU A 151 -22.47 10.27 24.12
C GLU A 151 -22.50 8.93 24.85
N ASN A 152 -21.92 7.86 24.29
CA ASN A 152 -21.89 6.53 24.90
C ASN A 152 -20.53 5.81 24.79
N GLN A 153 -19.65 6.02 25.77
CA GLN A 153 -18.28 5.49 25.80
C GLN A 153 -18.17 4.19 26.64
N GLU A 154 -18.85 3.13 26.22
CA GLU A 154 -18.87 1.85 26.98
C GLU A 154 -17.57 1.04 26.82
N LYS A 155 -17.05 0.96 25.59
CA LYS A 155 -15.84 0.22 25.21
C LYS A 155 -14.91 1.11 24.39
N PRO A 156 -13.59 0.92 24.44
CA PRO A 156 -12.70 1.61 23.51
C PRO A 156 -13.03 1.19 22.07
N PHE A 157 -13.03 2.14 21.13
CA PHE A 157 -13.27 1.81 19.73
C PHE A 157 -11.95 1.52 18.99
N TYR A 158 -12.04 0.62 18.02
CA TYR A 158 -11.15 0.57 16.87
C TYR A 158 -11.97 0.94 15.63
N LEU A 159 -11.63 2.08 15.03
CA LEU A 159 -12.31 2.59 13.86
C LEU A 159 -11.34 2.54 12.68
N ASN A 160 -11.59 1.61 11.75
CA ASN A 160 -10.89 1.55 10.47
C ASN A 160 -11.69 2.30 9.42
N ILE A 161 -11.06 3.30 8.80
CA ILE A 161 -11.65 4.14 7.76
C ILE A 161 -10.88 3.92 6.47
N GLY A 162 -11.53 3.28 5.50
CA GLY A 162 -10.99 3.09 4.17
C GLY A 162 -11.56 4.12 3.19
N PHE A 163 -10.68 4.81 2.49
CA PHE A 163 -11.03 5.73 1.42
C PHE A 163 -10.82 5.09 0.05
N PHE A 164 -11.69 5.41 -0.92
CA PHE A 164 -11.46 5.10 -2.32
C PHE A 164 -10.32 5.96 -2.89
N GLU A 165 -10.24 7.23 -2.50
CA GLU A 165 -9.19 8.13 -2.93
C GLU A 165 -7.83 7.63 -2.41
N THR A 166 -6.77 7.68 -3.21
CA THR A 166 -6.63 8.25 -4.56
C THR A 166 -6.63 7.20 -5.68
N HIS A 167 -7.42 6.12 -5.56
CA HIS A 167 -7.55 5.14 -6.64
C HIS A 167 -8.03 5.78 -7.94
N ARG A 168 -7.61 5.21 -9.07
CA ARG A 168 -8.02 5.69 -10.40
C ARG A 168 -9.53 5.64 -10.57
N ASP A 169 -10.11 6.81 -10.78
CA ASP A 169 -11.40 7.14 -11.41
C ASP A 169 -11.43 8.68 -11.55
N PHE A 170 -10.34 9.25 -12.10
CA PHE A 170 -10.01 10.64 -11.81
C PHE A 170 -10.90 11.69 -12.47
N ASP A 171 -11.74 11.29 -13.43
CA ASP A 171 -12.66 12.20 -14.12
C ASP A 171 -13.60 12.95 -13.14
N GLU A 172 -13.94 12.32 -12.00
CA GLU A 172 -14.75 12.93 -10.93
C GLU A 172 -14.06 14.12 -10.24
N TYR A 173 -12.71 14.18 -10.27
CA TYR A 173 -11.92 15.20 -9.56
C TYR A 173 -11.43 16.33 -10.45
N LYS A 174 -11.84 16.36 -11.73
CA LYS A 174 -11.53 17.46 -12.66
C LYS A 174 -11.79 18.87 -12.09
N PRO A 175 -12.84 19.13 -11.29
CA PRO A 175 -13.06 20.45 -10.68
C PRO A 175 -11.98 20.88 -9.67
N TYR A 176 -11.21 19.93 -9.13
CA TYR A 176 -10.19 20.15 -8.10
C TYR A 176 -8.77 19.99 -8.65
N ALA A 177 -8.63 19.63 -9.93
CA ALA A 177 -7.36 19.36 -10.57
C ALA A 177 -6.47 20.61 -10.65
N ASP A 178 -5.17 20.40 -10.56
CA ASP A 178 -4.19 21.48 -10.71
C ASP A 178 -4.14 22.03 -12.13
N LYS A 179 -3.64 23.26 -12.28
CA LYS A 179 -3.28 23.75 -13.61
C LYS A 179 -2.04 23.01 -14.10
N LEU A 180 -2.00 22.70 -15.40
CA LEU A 180 -0.94 21.84 -15.97
C LEU A 180 0.49 22.41 -15.82
N ASP A 181 0.61 23.74 -15.78
CA ASP A 181 1.87 24.46 -15.57
C ASP A 181 2.32 24.48 -14.10
N GLU A 182 1.42 24.18 -13.16
CA GLU A 182 1.69 24.04 -11.73
C GLU A 182 2.03 22.58 -11.34
N VAL A 183 1.75 21.60 -12.22
CA VAL A 183 2.00 20.18 -11.96
C VAL A 183 3.49 19.87 -11.93
N GLU A 184 3.92 19.22 -10.85
CA GLU A 184 5.21 18.53 -10.76
C GLU A 184 5.05 17.08 -11.24
N VAL A 185 5.81 16.69 -12.27
CA VAL A 185 5.77 15.32 -12.79
C VAL A 185 6.57 14.39 -11.87
N PHE A 186 6.02 13.21 -11.56
CA PHE A 186 6.75 12.20 -10.79
C PHE A 186 8.05 11.83 -11.51
N LYS A 187 9.17 11.83 -10.78
CA LYS A 187 10.51 11.71 -11.36
C LYS A 187 10.74 10.43 -12.19
N PHE A 188 9.99 9.36 -11.92
CA PHE A 188 10.04 8.09 -12.66
C PHE A 188 9.16 8.07 -13.94
N LEU A 189 8.50 9.19 -14.27
CA LEU A 189 7.66 9.34 -15.47
C LEU A 189 8.23 10.42 -16.40
N PRO A 190 8.03 10.28 -17.73
CA PRO A 190 8.41 11.34 -18.66
C PRO A 190 7.48 12.54 -18.54
N ASP A 191 8.07 13.73 -18.64
CA ASP A 191 7.34 14.98 -18.64
C ASP A 191 6.67 15.21 -20.00
N THR A 192 5.41 14.76 -20.11
CA THR A 192 4.55 14.94 -21.29
C THR A 192 3.23 15.58 -20.86
N GLU A 193 2.52 16.21 -21.80
CA GLU A 193 1.23 16.84 -21.52
C GLU A 193 0.20 15.84 -20.96
N ASP A 194 0.17 14.61 -21.48
CA ASP A 194 -0.74 13.55 -21.02
C ASP A 194 -0.42 13.08 -19.60
N VAL A 195 0.87 12.95 -19.26
CA VAL A 195 1.31 12.63 -17.89
C VAL A 195 0.95 13.77 -16.93
N ARG A 196 1.19 15.03 -17.32
CA ARG A 196 0.81 16.21 -16.51
C ARG A 196 -0.69 16.26 -16.25
N LYS A 197 -1.52 15.99 -17.27
CA LYS A 197 -2.98 15.92 -17.12
C LYS A 197 -3.42 14.83 -16.14
N ASP A 198 -2.83 13.65 -16.23
CA ASP A 198 -3.14 12.53 -15.33
C ASP A 198 -2.78 12.88 -13.87
N ILE A 199 -1.60 13.48 -13.65
CA ILE A 199 -1.15 13.93 -12.31
C ILE A 199 -2.00 15.08 -11.80
N ALA A 200 -2.42 16.04 -12.64
CA ALA A 200 -3.33 17.11 -12.22
C ALA A 200 -4.63 16.56 -11.64
N LEU A 201 -5.20 15.54 -12.30
CA LEU A 201 -6.44 14.89 -11.85
C LEU A 201 -6.21 14.08 -10.56
N TYR A 202 -5.07 13.40 -10.45
CA TYR A 202 -4.63 12.75 -9.21
C TYR A 202 -4.54 13.75 -8.05
N ASN A 203 -3.91 14.91 -8.26
CA ASN A 203 -3.80 15.97 -7.26
C ASN A 203 -5.17 16.47 -6.82
N GLY A 204 -6.14 16.57 -7.74
CA GLY A 204 -7.54 16.85 -7.39
C GLY A 204 -8.16 15.80 -6.46
N SER A 205 -7.87 14.52 -6.68
CA SER A 205 -8.30 13.42 -5.80
C SER A 205 -7.64 13.51 -4.42
N ALA A 206 -6.33 13.80 -4.38
CA ALA A 206 -5.57 13.96 -3.13
C ALA A 206 -6.09 15.14 -2.29
N LYS A 207 -6.47 16.26 -2.91
CA LYS A 207 -7.09 17.41 -2.21
C LYS A 207 -8.43 17.04 -1.56
N VAL A 208 -9.25 16.24 -2.23
CA VAL A 208 -10.53 15.77 -1.70
C VAL A 208 -10.33 14.80 -0.53
N LEU A 209 -9.34 13.90 -0.63
CA LEU A 209 -8.92 13.03 0.47
C LEU A 209 -8.45 13.85 1.68
N ASP A 210 -7.59 14.84 1.45
CA ASP A 210 -7.06 15.71 2.51
C ASP A 210 -8.18 16.42 3.29
N GLU A 211 -9.14 17.03 2.59
CA GLU A 211 -10.28 17.71 3.23
C GLU A 211 -11.12 16.73 4.08
N ALA A 212 -11.32 15.51 3.60
CA ALA A 212 -12.07 14.47 4.32
C ALA A 212 -11.35 14.04 5.61
N ILE A 213 -10.03 13.79 5.53
CA ILE A 213 -9.19 13.49 6.70
C ILE A 213 -9.25 14.64 7.70
N GLY A 214 -9.17 15.89 7.23
CA GLY A 214 -9.28 17.09 8.06
C GLY A 214 -10.61 17.15 8.82
N LYS A 215 -11.74 16.86 8.16
CA LYS A 215 -13.07 16.83 8.81
C LYS A 215 -13.15 15.80 9.93
N ILE A 216 -12.63 14.58 9.69
CA ILE A 216 -12.63 13.51 10.69
C ILE A 216 -11.75 13.90 11.89
N TYR A 217 -10.52 14.35 11.62
CA TYR A 217 -9.59 14.69 12.68
C TYR A 217 -10.06 15.90 13.49
N ASN A 218 -10.58 16.95 12.84
CA ASN A 218 -11.16 18.10 13.54
C ASN A 218 -12.34 17.67 14.43
N LYS A 219 -13.19 16.75 13.97
CA LYS A 219 -14.29 16.22 14.80
C LYS A 219 -13.79 15.42 16.00
N LEU A 220 -12.73 14.63 15.83
CA LEU A 220 -12.08 13.91 16.92
C LEU A 220 -11.56 14.90 18.00
N GLN A 221 -11.01 16.05 17.58
CA GLN A 221 -10.58 17.13 18.48
C GLN A 221 -11.76 17.85 19.14
N GLU A 222 -12.82 18.18 18.40
CA GLU A 222 -14.02 18.87 18.90
C GLU A 222 -14.75 18.05 19.98
N THR A 223 -14.83 16.73 19.80
CA THR A 223 -15.40 15.80 20.79
C THR A 223 -14.49 15.57 22.00
N GLY A 224 -13.21 15.97 21.91
CA GLY A 224 -12.17 15.75 22.90
C GLY A 224 -11.73 14.29 23.02
N LEU A 225 -12.09 13.45 22.05
CA LEU A 225 -11.71 12.03 21.98
C LEU A 225 -10.25 11.85 21.58
N ASP A 226 -9.65 12.84 20.91
CA ASP A 226 -8.24 12.89 20.53
C ASP A 226 -7.29 12.64 21.71
N LYS A 227 -7.64 13.14 22.90
CA LYS A 227 -6.85 12.96 24.14
C LYS A 227 -6.72 11.52 24.62
N ASN A 228 -7.54 10.60 24.10
CA ASN A 228 -7.47 9.18 24.40
C ASN A 228 -7.47 8.33 23.12
N THR A 229 -7.11 8.87 21.96
CA THR A 229 -7.11 8.12 20.70
C THR A 229 -5.72 8.07 20.09
N ILE A 230 -5.26 6.87 19.75
CA ILE A 230 -4.12 6.68 18.83
C ILE A 230 -4.66 6.92 17.42
N VAL A 231 -4.13 7.93 16.72
CA VAL A 231 -4.52 8.23 15.33
C VAL A 231 -3.41 7.76 14.40
N ILE A 232 -3.77 6.95 13.41
CA ILE A 232 -2.85 6.39 12.43
C ILE A 232 -3.38 6.77 11.06
N LEU A 233 -2.56 7.45 10.26
CA LEU A 233 -2.80 7.66 8.83
C LEU A 233 -1.74 6.88 8.05
N THR A 234 -2.19 6.00 7.15
CA THR A 234 -1.32 5.23 6.26
C THR A 234 -1.89 5.16 4.85
N THR A 235 -1.08 4.66 3.92
CA THR A 235 -1.54 4.25 2.58
C THR A 235 -1.31 2.75 2.41
N ASP A 236 -1.99 2.11 1.46
CA ASP A 236 -1.78 0.70 1.17
C ASP A 236 -0.51 0.46 0.35
N HIS A 237 -0.29 1.19 -0.74
CA HIS A 237 0.93 1.08 -1.54
C HIS A 237 1.17 2.35 -2.35
N GLY A 238 2.21 2.31 -3.19
CA GLY A 238 2.56 3.37 -4.11
C GLY A 238 1.45 3.76 -5.08
N VAL A 239 1.62 4.88 -5.77
CA VAL A 239 0.58 5.41 -6.66
C VAL A 239 0.24 4.49 -7.81
N ALA A 240 -1.02 4.51 -8.25
CA ALA A 240 -1.44 3.81 -9.46
C ALA A 240 -0.92 4.55 -10.71
N PHE A 241 0.38 4.58 -10.95
CA PHE A 241 0.98 5.12 -12.18
C PHE A 241 2.00 4.13 -12.73
N PRO A 242 2.30 4.17 -14.04
CA PRO A 242 3.34 3.31 -14.61
C PRO A 242 4.66 3.42 -13.85
N GLY A 243 5.25 2.29 -13.46
CA GLY A 243 6.49 2.25 -12.67
C GLY A 243 6.30 2.21 -11.16
N ALA A 244 5.07 2.38 -10.67
CA ALA A 244 4.72 2.32 -9.25
C ALA A 244 3.89 1.07 -8.92
N LYS A 245 2.56 1.17 -8.81
CA LYS A 245 1.66 0.02 -8.53
C LYS A 245 2.00 -1.19 -9.40
N GLY A 246 2.10 -2.36 -8.76
CA GLY A 246 2.51 -3.61 -9.40
C GLY A 246 4.02 -3.77 -9.65
N MET A 247 4.88 -2.89 -9.12
CA MET A 247 6.34 -3.02 -9.21
C MET A 247 6.97 -3.12 -7.82
N LEU A 248 7.93 -4.03 -7.63
CA LEU A 248 8.76 -4.11 -6.41
C LEU A 248 9.87 -3.05 -6.46
N LYS A 249 9.46 -1.78 -6.60
CA LYS A 249 10.31 -0.59 -6.70
C LYS A 249 9.87 0.45 -5.68
N GLU A 250 10.73 1.40 -5.32
CA GLU A 250 10.47 2.50 -4.39
C GLU A 250 9.13 3.17 -4.68
N ALA A 251 8.86 3.53 -5.93
CA ALA A 251 7.62 4.20 -6.31
C ALA A 251 6.35 3.33 -6.10
N GLY A 252 6.47 2.01 -6.12
CA GLY A 252 5.38 1.05 -5.89
C GLY A 252 5.24 0.62 -4.43
N LEU A 253 6.35 0.63 -3.68
CA LEU A 253 6.43 0.15 -2.31
C LEU A 253 6.29 1.27 -1.27
N GLU A 254 6.63 2.52 -1.61
CA GLU A 254 6.58 3.62 -0.65
C GLU A 254 5.15 3.85 -0.13
N THR A 255 5.02 4.02 1.18
CA THR A 255 3.74 4.31 1.83
C THR A 255 3.90 5.44 2.85
N ALA A 256 2.88 6.28 3.00
CA ALA A 256 2.90 7.25 4.09
C ALA A 256 2.60 6.55 5.42
N LEU A 257 3.21 7.02 6.51
CA LEU A 257 2.80 6.69 7.87
C LEU A 257 2.94 7.91 8.78
N ILE A 258 1.83 8.29 9.42
CA ILE A 258 1.79 9.32 10.45
C ILE A 258 1.04 8.73 11.65
N ILE A 259 1.65 8.81 12.84
CA ILE A 259 1.05 8.32 14.09
C ILE A 259 1.02 9.44 15.13
N LEU A 260 -0.15 9.64 15.74
CA LEU A 260 -0.35 10.52 16.89
C LEU A 260 -0.69 9.65 18.09
N LEU A 261 0.10 9.76 19.15
CA LEU A 261 -0.18 9.10 20.43
C LEU A 261 -1.00 10.02 21.35
N PRO A 262 -1.98 9.48 22.11
CA PRO A 262 -2.80 10.28 23.01
C PRO A 262 -1.95 10.95 24.09
N ASN A 263 -2.17 12.25 24.30
CA ASN A 263 -1.43 13.10 25.24
C ASN A 263 0.09 13.12 25.02
N SER A 264 0.57 12.78 23.83
CA SER A 264 2.00 12.85 23.52
C SER A 264 2.49 14.30 23.43
N SER A 265 3.67 14.54 23.95
CA SER A 265 4.40 15.81 23.75
C SER A 265 5.22 15.81 22.46
N GLN A 266 5.36 14.66 21.80
CA GLN A 266 6.05 14.54 20.52
C GLN A 266 5.20 15.18 19.43
N LYS A 267 5.66 16.32 18.93
CA LYS A 267 5.05 17.07 17.84
C LYS A 267 6.11 17.38 16.80
N ASN A 268 5.74 17.30 15.53
CA ASN A 268 6.62 17.60 14.40
C ASN A 268 7.90 16.75 14.44
N VAL A 269 7.75 15.45 14.77
CA VAL A 269 8.85 14.49 14.80
C VAL A 269 8.87 13.75 13.47
N LYS A 270 10.07 13.65 12.88
CA LYS A 270 10.33 12.81 11.71
C LYS A 270 11.28 11.69 12.10
N LYS A 271 11.02 10.49 11.58
CA LYS A 271 11.78 9.26 11.81
C LYS A 271 12.19 8.68 10.46
N GLU A 272 13.45 8.29 10.34
CA GLU A 272 14.02 7.67 9.13
C GLU A 272 14.25 6.16 9.31
N ALA A 273 13.87 5.59 10.45
CA ALA A 273 13.85 4.15 10.66
C ALA A 273 13.17 3.40 9.49
N LEU A 274 13.85 2.40 8.94
CA LEU A 274 13.28 1.53 7.90
C LEU A 274 12.20 0.66 8.51
N LEU A 275 11.00 0.69 7.94
CA LEU A 275 9.83 -0.02 8.43
C LEU A 275 9.03 -0.63 7.28
N CYS A 276 8.27 -1.69 7.56
CA CYS A 276 7.38 -2.31 6.59
C CYS A 276 5.97 -2.43 7.17
N ASN A 277 4.95 -2.46 6.32
CA ASN A 277 3.55 -2.47 6.75
C ASN A 277 3.12 -3.74 7.50
N VAL A 278 3.87 -4.84 7.39
CA VAL A 278 3.73 -6.01 8.27
C VAL A 278 3.95 -5.68 9.74
N ASP A 279 4.64 -4.58 10.05
CA ASP A 279 4.95 -4.16 11.42
C ASP A 279 3.78 -3.46 12.12
N LEU A 280 2.73 -3.08 11.39
CA LEU A 280 1.69 -2.22 11.95
C LEU A 280 0.80 -2.99 12.95
N LEU A 281 0.44 -4.24 12.67
CA LEU A 281 -0.30 -5.09 13.62
C LEU A 281 0.45 -5.27 14.95
N PRO A 282 1.70 -5.78 14.98
CA PRO A 282 2.40 -5.98 16.24
C PRO A 282 2.63 -4.66 16.99
N THR A 283 2.87 -3.56 16.26
CA THR A 283 3.03 -2.24 16.88
C THR A 283 1.75 -1.76 17.56
N ILE A 284 0.59 -1.90 16.90
CA ILE A 284 -0.69 -1.50 17.51
C ILE A 284 -0.97 -2.32 18.76
N LEU A 285 -0.73 -3.64 18.73
CA LEU A 285 -0.92 -4.51 19.89
C LEU A 285 0.03 -4.18 21.04
N ASP A 286 1.32 -3.90 20.76
CA ASP A 286 2.30 -3.46 21.75
C ASP A 286 1.91 -2.11 22.40
N LEU A 287 1.45 -1.14 21.60
CA LEU A 287 1.00 0.16 22.11
C LEU A 287 -0.13 0.05 23.14
N ILE A 288 -0.95 -1.00 23.07
CA ILE A 288 -2.07 -1.25 23.98
C ILE A 288 -1.76 -2.35 25.01
N GLU A 289 -0.51 -2.81 25.08
CA GLU A 289 -0.03 -3.86 25.97
C GLU A 289 -0.79 -5.19 25.78
N ALA A 290 -1.22 -5.49 24.55
CA ALA A 290 -1.86 -6.75 24.17
C ALA A 290 -0.82 -7.83 23.80
N GLU A 291 -1.22 -9.10 23.90
CA GLU A 291 -0.40 -10.21 23.41
C GLU A 291 -0.28 -10.13 21.87
N ILE A 292 0.95 -10.17 21.37
CA ILE A 292 1.23 -10.23 19.93
C ILE A 292 1.15 -11.70 19.49
N PRO A 293 0.39 -12.03 18.42
CA PRO A 293 0.36 -13.38 17.87
C PRO A 293 1.76 -13.92 17.56
N LYS A 294 1.98 -15.20 17.86
CA LYS A 294 3.24 -15.88 17.54
C LYS A 294 3.31 -16.19 16.04
N ASN A 295 4.52 -16.29 15.51
CA ASN A 295 4.79 -16.64 14.11
C ASN A 295 4.20 -15.65 13.08
N ILE A 296 4.20 -14.36 13.41
CA ILE A 296 4.02 -13.29 12.43
C ILE A 296 5.37 -12.86 11.86
N ASP A 297 5.36 -12.19 10.70
CA ASP A 297 6.56 -11.72 10.01
C ASP A 297 6.96 -10.28 10.44
N GLY A 298 6.00 -9.54 11.00
CA GLY A 298 6.21 -8.19 11.49
C GLY A 298 6.87 -8.12 12.87
N GLU A 299 7.55 -7.00 13.11
CA GLU A 299 8.20 -6.64 14.37
C GLU A 299 7.60 -5.33 14.89
N SER A 300 7.30 -5.25 16.20
CA SER A 300 6.78 -4.01 16.77
C SER A 300 7.85 -2.91 16.74
N PHE A 301 7.48 -1.73 16.24
CA PHE A 301 8.28 -0.51 16.35
C PHE A 301 7.73 0.46 17.41
N ALA A 302 6.94 -0.02 18.38
CA ALA A 302 6.35 0.85 19.41
C ALA A 302 7.40 1.63 20.23
N ASN A 303 8.62 1.09 20.35
CA ASN A 303 9.75 1.81 20.97
C ASN A 303 10.11 3.10 20.25
N LEU A 304 10.00 3.15 18.91
CA LEU A 304 10.21 4.38 18.13
C LEU A 304 9.18 5.45 18.46
N LEU A 305 7.96 5.06 18.84
CA LEU A 305 6.90 5.99 19.20
C LEU A 305 7.03 6.48 20.65
N LYS A 306 7.59 5.66 21.54
CA LYS A 306 7.73 5.94 22.98
C LYS A 306 9.04 6.64 23.34
N THR A 307 10.04 6.62 22.44
CA THR A 307 11.40 7.10 22.71
C THR A 307 11.96 7.98 21.57
N ASN A 308 13.19 8.48 21.76
CA ASN A 308 13.94 9.20 20.72
C ASN A 308 14.72 8.27 19.77
N GLU A 309 14.61 6.95 19.92
CA GLU A 309 15.28 5.99 19.01
C GLU A 309 14.75 6.12 17.58
N ASP A 310 15.62 5.93 16.59
CA ASP A 310 15.25 6.01 15.16
C ASP A 310 15.92 4.89 14.36
N ILE A 311 15.89 3.68 14.93
CA ILE A 311 16.47 2.48 14.33
C ILE A 311 15.34 1.49 14.09
N GLY A 312 15.10 1.19 12.81
CA GLY A 312 14.14 0.18 12.38
C GLY A 312 14.79 -1.15 12.05
N ARG A 313 14.18 -1.90 11.14
CA ARG A 313 14.72 -3.15 10.59
C ARG A 313 15.91 -2.88 9.66
N ASP A 314 16.81 -3.86 9.54
CA ASP A 314 17.91 -3.79 8.56
C ASP A 314 17.42 -3.98 7.12
N SER A 315 16.37 -4.79 6.95
CA SER A 315 15.79 -5.13 5.66
C SER A 315 14.37 -5.67 5.78
N PHE A 316 13.63 -5.69 4.68
CA PHE A 316 12.36 -6.41 4.56
C PHE A 316 12.22 -7.08 3.20
N PHE A 317 11.40 -8.12 3.13
CA PHE A 317 11.11 -8.81 1.88
C PHE A 317 9.91 -8.20 1.18
N THR A 318 9.91 -8.31 -0.13
CA THR A 318 8.85 -7.77 -0.99
C THR A 318 8.36 -8.86 -1.93
N GLU A 319 7.07 -8.87 -2.23
CA GLU A 319 6.52 -9.85 -3.15
C GLU A 319 5.35 -9.34 -3.96
N MET A 320 5.18 -9.97 -5.11
CA MET A 320 3.98 -9.90 -5.93
C MET A 320 3.79 -11.28 -6.55
N THR A 321 2.57 -11.77 -6.62
CA THR A 321 2.27 -13.06 -7.27
C THR A 321 1.19 -12.87 -8.33
N TRP A 322 0.05 -12.31 -7.93
CA TRP A 322 -1.02 -11.95 -8.84
C TRP A 322 -1.43 -10.48 -8.66
N HIS A 323 -1.69 -9.81 -9.77
CA HIS A 323 -2.60 -8.67 -9.81
C HIS A 323 -3.70 -9.03 -10.81
N ASP A 324 -3.89 -8.24 -11.86
CA ASP A 324 -4.73 -8.59 -13.00
C ASP A 324 -4.09 -9.67 -13.89
N GLN A 325 -2.78 -9.91 -13.75
CA GLN A 325 -2.03 -10.99 -14.38
C GLN A 325 -1.17 -11.76 -13.39
N TYR A 326 -0.82 -13.00 -13.75
CA TYR A 326 0.17 -13.79 -13.02
C TYR A 326 1.55 -13.19 -13.25
N ARG A 327 2.18 -12.74 -12.18
CA ARG A 327 3.45 -12.03 -12.28
C ARG A 327 4.29 -12.18 -11.00
N PRO A 328 4.75 -13.41 -10.73
CA PRO A 328 5.53 -13.70 -9.54
C PRO A 328 6.87 -12.98 -9.54
N MET A 329 7.06 -12.18 -8.49
CA MET A 329 8.28 -11.47 -8.15
C MET A 329 8.55 -11.64 -6.65
N ARG A 330 9.82 -11.82 -6.29
CA ARG A 330 10.30 -11.82 -4.89
C ARG A 330 11.50 -10.91 -4.78
N GLY A 331 11.60 -10.17 -3.70
CA GLY A 331 12.68 -9.22 -3.52
C GLY A 331 13.00 -8.98 -2.06
N ILE A 332 14.08 -8.23 -1.85
CA ILE A 332 14.50 -7.73 -0.55
C ILE A 332 14.92 -6.27 -0.72
N ARG A 333 14.50 -5.45 0.24
CA ARG A 333 14.90 -4.06 0.35
C ARG A 333 15.68 -3.86 1.64
N THR A 334 16.80 -3.18 1.54
CA THR A 334 17.61 -2.67 2.66
C THR A 334 17.63 -1.14 2.62
N ASN A 335 18.29 -0.49 3.59
CA ASN A 335 18.51 0.96 3.52
C ASN A 335 19.29 1.41 2.26
N GLU A 336 20.14 0.55 1.71
CA GLU A 336 21.09 0.92 0.66
C GLU A 336 20.82 0.27 -0.70
N TYR A 337 20.15 -0.88 -0.71
CA TYR A 337 19.97 -1.70 -1.90
C TYR A 337 18.57 -2.28 -2.00
N SER A 338 18.13 -2.45 -3.24
CA SER A 338 16.91 -3.16 -3.63
C SER A 338 17.27 -4.28 -4.59
N TYR A 339 16.80 -5.50 -4.32
CA TYR A 339 17.00 -6.66 -5.18
C TYR A 339 15.67 -7.33 -5.48
N VAL A 340 15.46 -7.69 -6.75
CA VAL A 340 14.22 -8.33 -7.24
C VAL A 340 14.57 -9.51 -8.13
N LYS A 341 13.83 -10.61 -7.96
CA LYS A 341 13.85 -11.81 -8.80
C LYS A 341 12.49 -11.96 -9.49
N ASN A 342 12.52 -11.96 -10.82
CA ASN A 342 11.36 -12.13 -11.70
C ASN A 342 11.25 -13.59 -12.15
N PHE A 343 10.17 -14.28 -11.77
CA PHE A 343 10.00 -15.71 -12.06
C PHE A 343 9.31 -16.00 -13.39
N GLU A 344 8.72 -14.99 -14.02
CA GLU A 344 8.04 -15.08 -15.31
C GLU A 344 8.52 -14.00 -16.28
N ASP A 345 8.32 -14.26 -17.57
CA ASP A 345 8.50 -13.26 -18.61
C ASP A 345 7.38 -12.20 -18.50
N GLY A 346 7.75 -10.92 -18.57
CA GLY A 346 6.80 -9.81 -18.58
C GLY A 346 7.42 -8.50 -19.05
N PRO A 347 6.63 -7.42 -19.24
CA PRO A 347 7.19 -6.12 -19.62
C PRO A 347 8.16 -5.58 -18.57
N LYS A 348 9.18 -4.81 -18.95
CA LYS A 348 10.18 -4.24 -18.03
C LYS A 348 9.50 -3.43 -16.92
N ILE A 349 8.47 -2.68 -17.28
CA ILE A 349 7.54 -2.08 -16.32
C ILE A 349 6.17 -2.70 -16.54
N TYR A 350 5.68 -3.39 -15.52
CA TYR A 350 4.29 -3.82 -15.47
C TYR A 350 3.39 -2.60 -15.24
N ILE A 351 2.39 -2.46 -16.10
CA ILE A 351 1.38 -1.42 -15.96
C ILE A 351 0.06 -2.14 -15.70
N THR A 352 -0.42 -2.03 -14.46
CA THR A 352 -1.70 -2.61 -14.04
C THR A 352 -2.84 -2.07 -14.90
N VAL A 353 -3.91 -2.85 -15.03
CA VAL A 353 -4.96 -2.56 -16.02
C VAL A 353 -5.68 -1.20 -15.82
N ASP A 354 -5.80 -0.75 -14.57
CA ASP A 354 -6.28 0.58 -14.19
C ASP A 354 -5.36 1.70 -14.69
N SER A 355 -4.05 1.50 -14.63
CA SER A 355 -3.05 2.46 -15.14
C SER A 355 -2.83 2.34 -16.64
N HIS A 356 -3.00 1.14 -17.22
CA HIS A 356 -2.69 0.86 -18.62
C HIS A 356 -3.59 1.65 -19.59
N LEU A 357 -4.84 1.91 -19.17
CA LEU A 357 -5.83 2.66 -19.94
C LEU A 357 -5.80 4.18 -19.67
N SER A 358 -4.99 4.63 -18.70
CA SER A 358 -4.87 6.04 -18.33
C SER A 358 -4.10 6.85 -19.37
N LEU A 359 -4.10 8.18 -19.22
CA LEU A 359 -3.29 9.08 -20.04
C LEU A 359 -1.79 8.75 -19.89
N SER A 360 -1.29 8.61 -18.66
CA SER A 360 0.11 8.23 -18.42
C SER A 360 0.44 6.84 -18.98
N GLY A 361 -0.45 5.85 -18.79
CA GLY A 361 -0.24 4.50 -19.32
C GLY A 361 -0.10 4.49 -20.84
N LYS A 362 -1.01 5.17 -21.55
CA LYS A 362 -0.94 5.31 -23.02
C LYS A 362 0.33 6.03 -23.48
N ALA A 363 0.80 7.02 -22.72
CA ALA A 363 2.00 7.78 -23.06
C ALA A 363 3.31 6.96 -22.97
N VAL A 364 3.35 5.90 -22.14
CA VAL A 364 4.61 5.19 -21.84
C VAL A 364 4.61 3.70 -22.16
N ARG A 365 3.45 3.05 -22.29
CA ARG A 365 3.35 1.59 -22.42
C ARG A 365 4.19 1.01 -23.56
N ASP A 366 4.23 1.68 -24.71
CA ASP A 366 4.97 1.18 -25.88
C ASP A 366 6.50 1.16 -25.62
N LYS A 367 7.00 2.09 -24.80
CA LYS A 367 8.42 2.12 -24.36
C LYS A 367 8.70 1.06 -23.30
N PHE A 368 7.73 0.77 -22.45
CA PHE A 368 7.87 -0.14 -21.31
C PHE A 368 7.59 -1.60 -21.65
N TYR A 369 6.95 -1.87 -22.79
CA TYR A 369 6.69 -3.20 -23.33
C TYR A 369 7.92 -3.81 -24.03
N VAL A 370 9.06 -3.72 -23.35
CA VAL A 370 10.25 -4.52 -23.63
C VAL A 370 10.37 -5.60 -22.55
N PRO A 371 11.05 -6.73 -22.78
CA PRO A 371 11.17 -7.76 -21.76
C PRO A 371 11.82 -7.29 -20.45
N ASN A 372 11.36 -7.83 -19.32
CA ASN A 372 11.98 -7.68 -18.01
C ASN A 372 13.26 -8.51 -17.88
N ASP A 373 14.15 -8.07 -17.00
CA ASP A 373 15.29 -8.87 -16.57
C ASP A 373 14.84 -9.99 -15.63
N LYS A 374 15.62 -11.07 -15.54
CA LYS A 374 15.34 -12.15 -14.57
C LYS A 374 15.60 -11.71 -13.14
N GLU A 375 16.59 -10.86 -12.97
CA GLU A 375 17.02 -10.33 -11.68
C GLU A 375 17.37 -8.86 -11.85
N GLU A 376 17.11 -8.09 -10.82
CA GLU A 376 17.36 -6.66 -10.76
C GLU A 376 18.07 -6.32 -9.46
N LEU A 377 19.09 -5.46 -9.52
CA LEU A 377 19.79 -4.93 -8.36
C LEU A 377 19.97 -3.41 -8.52
N TYR A 378 19.67 -2.65 -7.48
CA TYR A 378 19.80 -1.19 -7.46
C TYR A 378 20.52 -0.71 -6.19
N ASP A 379 21.43 0.25 -6.33
CA ASP A 379 22.07 0.99 -5.22
C ASP A 379 21.27 2.27 -4.97
N LEU A 380 20.41 2.26 -3.96
CA LEU A 380 19.44 3.32 -3.66
C LEU A 380 20.09 4.64 -3.25
N ARG A 381 21.37 4.60 -2.83
CA ARG A 381 22.13 5.82 -2.47
C ARG A 381 22.55 6.61 -3.71
N LYS A 382 22.76 5.91 -4.83
CA LYS A 382 23.19 6.50 -6.12
C LYS A 382 22.04 6.63 -7.10
N ASP A 383 21.10 5.69 -7.04
CA ASP A 383 19.97 5.56 -7.94
C ASP A 383 18.66 5.32 -7.15
N PRO A 384 18.14 6.36 -6.47
CA PRO A 384 16.92 6.25 -5.66
C PRO A 384 15.64 6.03 -6.50
N LEU A 385 15.74 6.12 -7.84
CA LEU A 385 14.62 5.87 -8.76
C LEU A 385 14.70 4.48 -9.40
N GLU A 386 15.75 3.72 -9.14
CA GLU A 386 15.96 2.36 -9.63
C GLU A 386 15.87 2.26 -11.16
N GLU A 387 16.60 3.15 -11.85
CA GLU A 387 16.63 3.22 -13.32
C GLU A 387 17.73 2.33 -13.93
N ASN A 388 18.81 2.08 -13.19
CA ASN A 388 20.02 1.42 -13.64
C ASN A 388 20.18 0.06 -12.94
N ASN A 389 19.81 -1.01 -13.65
CA ASN A 389 19.97 -2.37 -13.14
C ASN A 389 21.46 -2.77 -13.10
N LEU A 390 21.98 -2.99 -11.89
CA LEU A 390 23.38 -3.32 -11.60
C LEU A 390 23.65 -4.83 -11.55
N ILE A 391 22.68 -5.68 -11.87
CA ILE A 391 22.82 -7.14 -11.70
C ILE A 391 24.02 -7.75 -12.45
N ASN A 392 24.44 -7.14 -13.56
CA ASN A 392 25.59 -7.57 -14.37
C ASN A 392 26.86 -6.74 -14.13
N ASP A 393 26.84 -5.78 -13.20
CA ASP A 393 28.00 -4.98 -12.84
C ASP A 393 28.94 -5.83 -11.95
N LEU A 394 30.22 -5.90 -12.33
CA LEU A 394 31.23 -6.70 -11.63
C LEU A 394 31.49 -6.20 -10.21
N ASP A 395 31.34 -4.90 -9.96
CA ASP A 395 31.60 -4.28 -8.65
C ASP A 395 30.49 -4.60 -7.63
N TYR A 396 29.33 -5.09 -8.08
CA TYR A 396 28.17 -5.38 -7.24
C TYR A 396 27.85 -6.88 -7.11
N GLN A 397 28.68 -7.78 -7.66
CA GLN A 397 28.39 -9.23 -7.67
C GLN A 397 28.26 -9.83 -6.27
N ASP A 398 29.12 -9.43 -5.33
CA ASP A 398 29.05 -9.92 -3.95
C ASP A 398 27.73 -9.52 -3.28
N ILE A 399 27.27 -8.29 -3.50
CA ILE A 399 26.00 -7.78 -2.99
C ILE A 399 24.82 -8.52 -3.64
N ALA A 400 24.87 -8.70 -4.97
CA ALA A 400 23.85 -9.45 -5.71
C ALA A 400 23.71 -10.87 -5.17
N GLU A 401 24.83 -11.57 -4.95
CA GLU A 401 24.84 -12.92 -4.41
C GLU A 401 24.30 -12.99 -2.97
N GLU A 402 24.65 -12.03 -2.12
CA GLU A 402 24.16 -11.97 -0.75
C GLU A 402 22.63 -11.80 -0.71
N LEU A 403 22.12 -10.78 -1.41
CA LEU A 403 20.69 -10.48 -1.41
C LEU A 403 19.87 -11.58 -2.11
N ARG A 404 20.41 -12.18 -3.18
CA ARG A 404 19.82 -13.37 -3.81
C ARG A 404 19.67 -14.52 -2.83
N LYS A 405 20.74 -14.84 -2.08
CA LYS A 405 20.72 -15.92 -1.06
C LYS A 405 19.71 -15.61 0.04
N LYS A 406 19.60 -14.36 0.48
CA LYS A 406 18.59 -13.93 1.47
C LYS A 406 17.17 -14.16 0.97
N VAL A 407 16.85 -13.76 -0.27
CA VAL A 407 15.53 -14.00 -0.87
C VAL A 407 15.25 -15.50 -1.03
N ASP A 408 16.21 -16.26 -1.56
CA ASP A 408 16.03 -17.71 -1.75
C ASP A 408 15.84 -18.44 -0.41
N ASN A 409 16.58 -18.05 0.65
CA ASN A 409 16.40 -18.61 2.00
C ASN A 409 15.06 -18.23 2.60
N TRP A 410 14.64 -16.98 2.49
CA TRP A 410 13.33 -16.54 2.97
C TRP A 410 12.21 -17.36 2.35
N MET A 411 12.22 -17.54 1.01
CA MET A 411 11.24 -18.39 0.33
C MET A 411 11.21 -19.83 0.87
N LEU A 412 12.38 -20.39 1.20
CA LEU A 412 12.48 -21.75 1.77
C LEU A 412 11.95 -21.81 3.21
N GLU A 413 12.35 -20.85 4.05
CA GLU A 413 11.98 -20.76 5.47
C GLU A 413 10.47 -20.55 5.64
N THR A 414 9.86 -19.75 4.77
CA THR A 414 8.42 -19.47 4.77
C THR A 414 7.61 -20.47 3.95
N ASN A 415 8.26 -21.47 3.33
CA ASN A 415 7.62 -22.49 2.50
C ASN A 415 6.76 -21.89 1.37
N ASP A 416 7.31 -20.86 0.71
CA ASP A 416 6.66 -20.10 -0.34
C ASP A 416 6.06 -21.04 -1.40
N PRO A 417 4.74 -20.95 -1.68
CA PRO A 417 4.08 -21.84 -2.63
C PRO A 417 4.68 -21.78 -4.03
N LEU A 418 5.38 -20.69 -4.41
CA LEU A 418 6.07 -20.61 -5.69
C LEU A 418 7.14 -21.69 -5.88
N LEU A 419 7.75 -22.18 -4.79
CA LEU A 419 8.73 -23.26 -4.83
C LEU A 419 8.12 -24.61 -5.25
N LYS A 420 6.80 -24.75 -5.16
CA LYS A 420 6.06 -25.97 -5.54
C LYS A 420 5.49 -25.88 -6.96
N GLY A 421 5.67 -24.74 -7.63
CA GLY A 421 5.15 -24.45 -8.97
C GLY A 421 4.24 -23.23 -9.00
N PRO A 422 3.58 -22.96 -10.14
CA PRO A 422 2.77 -21.76 -10.30
C PRO A 422 1.59 -21.69 -9.32
N VAL A 423 1.41 -20.52 -8.70
CA VAL A 423 0.27 -20.27 -7.79
C VAL A 423 -0.98 -20.07 -8.63
N LYS A 424 -2.01 -20.88 -8.38
CA LYS A 424 -3.27 -20.80 -9.13
C LYS A 424 -4.03 -19.51 -8.79
N GLY A 425 -4.66 -18.91 -9.79
CA GLY A 425 -5.46 -17.70 -9.69
C GLY A 425 -6.42 -17.59 -10.88
N THR A 426 -7.40 -16.69 -10.79
CA THR A 426 -8.42 -16.53 -11.85
C THR A 426 -8.11 -15.43 -12.86
N GLY A 427 -7.14 -14.54 -12.57
CA GLY A 427 -6.70 -13.45 -13.45
C GLY A 427 -7.84 -12.48 -13.82
N SER A 428 -7.50 -11.40 -14.53
CA SER A 428 -8.50 -10.47 -15.09
C SER A 428 -8.80 -10.77 -16.56
N SER A 429 -10.08 -10.80 -16.92
CA SER A 429 -10.51 -10.86 -18.33
C SER A 429 -10.29 -9.54 -19.08
N ARG A 430 -9.95 -8.45 -18.38
CA ARG A 430 -9.88 -7.10 -18.95
C ARG A 430 -8.77 -6.96 -20.00
N TRP A 431 -7.69 -7.73 -19.90
CA TRP A 431 -6.61 -7.80 -20.90
C TRP A 431 -7.00 -8.37 -22.26
N LYS A 432 -8.17 -9.02 -22.35
CA LYS A 432 -8.63 -9.63 -23.60
C LYS A 432 -8.71 -8.59 -24.72
N THR A 433 -9.16 -7.37 -24.41
CA THR A 433 -9.28 -6.29 -25.38
C THR A 433 -7.91 -5.83 -25.90
N GLU A 434 -6.92 -5.68 -25.02
CA GLU A 434 -5.55 -5.30 -25.40
C GLU A 434 -4.87 -6.36 -26.26
N ILE A 435 -5.10 -7.64 -25.95
CA ILE A 435 -4.63 -8.76 -26.77
C ILE A 435 -5.28 -8.71 -28.16
N GLU A 436 -6.58 -8.45 -28.24
CA GLU A 436 -7.32 -8.30 -29.51
C GLU A 436 -6.83 -7.11 -30.34
N GLU A 437 -6.36 -6.04 -29.69
CA GLU A 437 -5.75 -4.87 -30.33
C GLU A 437 -4.28 -5.09 -30.75
N GLY A 438 -3.76 -6.32 -30.61
CA GLY A 438 -2.40 -6.68 -31.00
C GLY A 438 -1.32 -6.17 -30.05
N ARG A 439 -1.68 -5.73 -28.84
CA ARG A 439 -0.76 -5.23 -27.80
C ARG A 439 -0.39 -6.33 -26.80
N ALA A 440 -0.23 -7.56 -27.28
CA ALA A 440 0.19 -8.68 -26.44
C ALA A 440 1.68 -8.57 -26.10
N TYR A 441 2.04 -8.90 -24.85
CA TYR A 441 3.43 -9.02 -24.45
C TYR A 441 4.03 -10.29 -25.09
N PRO A 442 5.06 -10.18 -25.95
CA PRO A 442 5.57 -11.32 -26.72
C PRO A 442 6.39 -12.34 -25.91
N GLY A 443 6.88 -11.99 -24.71
CA GLY A 443 7.88 -12.80 -24.01
C GLY A 443 9.32 -12.45 -24.40
N ARG A 444 10.30 -12.89 -23.60
CA ARG A 444 11.73 -12.61 -23.83
C ARG A 444 12.20 -13.20 -25.16
N ASP A 445 11.92 -14.49 -25.36
CA ASP A 445 12.41 -15.25 -26.52
C ASP A 445 11.84 -14.75 -27.85
N GLU A 446 10.54 -14.44 -27.90
CA GLU A 446 9.91 -13.87 -29.09
C GLU A 446 10.40 -12.47 -29.40
N TYR A 447 10.57 -11.63 -28.37
CA TYR A 447 11.08 -10.28 -28.55
C TYR A 447 12.47 -10.28 -29.20
N TYR A 448 13.39 -11.11 -28.70
CA TYR A 448 14.74 -11.19 -29.27
C TYR A 448 14.75 -11.75 -30.70
N ARG A 449 13.87 -12.72 -31.01
CA ARG A 449 13.67 -13.22 -32.37
C ARG A 449 13.18 -12.13 -33.32
N LEU A 450 12.20 -11.31 -32.90
CA LEU A 450 11.70 -10.19 -33.71
C LEU A 450 12.73 -9.09 -33.95
N LEU A 451 13.71 -8.92 -33.05
CA LEU A 451 14.82 -7.98 -33.22
C LEU A 451 15.89 -8.50 -34.18
N SER A 452 16.17 -9.82 -34.19
CA SER A 452 17.15 -10.40 -35.10
C SER A 452 16.69 -10.49 -36.55
N ASP A 453 15.37 -10.44 -36.79
CA ASP A 453 14.76 -10.50 -38.12
C ASP A 453 14.62 -9.11 -38.79
N LYS A 454 15.09 -8.03 -38.13
CA LYS A 454 15.14 -6.65 -38.65
C LYS A 454 16.58 -6.23 -38.91
#